data_AF-A0A358U2V0-F1
#
_entry.id   AF-A0A358U2V0-F1
#
_cell.length_a   1.000
_cell.length_b   1.000
_cell.length_c   1.000
_cell.angle_alpha   90.00
_cell.angle_beta   90.00
_cell.angle_gamma   90.00
#
_symmetry.space_group_name_H-M   'P 1'
#
loop_
_entity.id
_entity.type
_entity.pdbx_description
1 polymer ?
#
loop_
_entity_poly.entity_id
_entity_poly.type
_entity_poly.pdbx_seq_one_letter_code
_entity_poly.pdbx_strand_id
1 'polypeptide(L)'
;MRLKEKTHRKFVEFFEKISSMYQGKDFELAYSDIQRETGAASVTLKRAIQALAEDGVIEVHPGRNSRYAKFHYLLAPLSAAENSIENPLEKTQAPEDISNEETLRSGGVLEAISEDVEELTQLVDHLKRRVRNQEMAIALLQDRLAEIEDKMRKR
;
A
#
# COMPACT_ATOMS: atom_id res chain seq x y z
N MET A 1 18.04 12.27 -3.39
CA MET A 1 18.93 12.31 -2.19
C MET A 1 19.32 10.88 -1.87
N ARG A 2 20.57 10.46 -2.10
CA ARG A 2 20.96 9.04 -2.05
C ARG A 2 20.94 8.47 -0.62
N LEU A 3 20.37 7.27 -0.45
CA LEU A 3 20.41 6.52 0.80
C LEU A 3 21.85 6.10 1.12
N LYS A 4 22.20 5.91 2.40
CA LYS A 4 23.52 5.36 2.78
C LYS A 4 23.69 3.97 2.14
N GLU A 5 24.81 3.73 1.46
CA GLU A 5 25.09 2.48 0.71
C GLU A 5 24.88 1.20 1.54
N LYS A 6 25.25 1.22 2.82
CA LYS A 6 25.05 0.08 3.74
C LYS A 6 23.58 -0.30 3.90
N THR A 7 22.69 0.69 3.94
CA THR A 7 21.26 0.46 4.07
C THR A 7 20.69 -0.03 2.75
N HIS A 8 21.07 0.60 1.64
CA HIS A 8 20.63 0.20 0.30
C HIS A 8 20.97 -1.28 0.02
N ARG A 9 22.22 -1.70 0.30
CA ARG A 9 22.66 -3.09 0.13
C ARG A 9 21.81 -4.10 0.91
N LYS A 10 21.47 -3.79 2.17
CA LYS A 10 20.60 -4.66 2.98
C LYS A 10 19.22 -4.88 2.37
N PHE A 11 18.66 -3.83 1.75
CA PHE A 11 17.36 -3.96 1.10
C PHE A 11 17.47 -4.76 -0.20
N VAL A 12 18.53 -4.58 -0.99
CA VAL A 12 18.80 -5.42 -2.17
C VAL A 12 18.90 -6.90 -1.77
N GLU A 13 19.74 -7.22 -0.78
CA GLU A 13 19.92 -8.59 -0.28
C GLU A 13 18.60 -9.20 0.23
N PHE A 14 17.77 -8.40 0.91
CA PHE A 14 16.45 -8.82 1.36
C PHE A 14 15.54 -9.16 0.17
N PHE A 15 15.39 -8.25 -0.78
CA PHE A 15 14.50 -8.46 -1.93
C PHE A 15 15.00 -9.57 -2.86
N GLU A 16 16.32 -9.74 -3.00
CA GLU A 16 16.93 -10.87 -3.73
C GLU A 16 16.61 -12.21 -3.06
N LYS A 17 16.73 -12.28 -1.72
CA LYS A 17 16.40 -13.49 -0.94
C LYS A 17 14.92 -13.85 -1.07
N ILE A 18 14.04 -12.87 -0.97
CA ILE A 18 12.60 -13.10 -1.15
C ILE A 18 12.30 -13.50 -2.59
N SER A 19 12.83 -12.78 -3.59
CA SER A 19 12.63 -13.12 -5.00
C SER A 19 13.08 -14.54 -5.33
N SER A 20 14.22 -14.98 -4.76
CA SER A 20 14.71 -16.35 -4.88
C SER A 20 13.72 -17.38 -4.33
N MET A 21 13.03 -17.06 -3.23
CA MET A 21 11.98 -17.91 -2.64
C MET A 21 10.72 -17.98 -3.53
N TYR A 22 10.37 -16.89 -4.18
CA TYR A 22 9.22 -16.78 -5.09
C TYR A 22 9.55 -17.06 -6.56
N GLN A 23 10.76 -17.56 -6.86
CA GLN A 23 11.23 -17.90 -8.21
C GLN A 23 11.18 -16.73 -9.21
N GLY A 24 11.44 -15.50 -8.75
CA GLY A 24 11.41 -14.32 -9.62
C GLY A 24 10.00 -13.85 -10.03
N LYS A 25 8.95 -14.44 -9.45
CA LYS A 25 7.57 -13.98 -9.65
C LYS A 25 7.23 -12.83 -8.71
N ASP A 26 6.14 -12.13 -9.02
CA ASP A 26 5.59 -11.07 -8.17
C ASP A 26 5.24 -11.62 -6.78
N PHE A 27 5.64 -10.90 -5.75
CA PHE A 27 5.32 -11.25 -4.37
C PHE A 27 4.70 -10.07 -3.63
N GLU A 28 3.72 -10.36 -2.78
CA GLU A 28 3.06 -9.37 -1.93
C GLU A 28 3.62 -9.47 -0.51
N LEU A 29 4.08 -8.35 0.03
CA LEU A 29 4.63 -8.28 1.40
C LEU A 29 4.04 -7.11 2.17
N ALA A 30 3.86 -7.32 3.48
CA ALA A 30 3.50 -6.25 4.40
C ALA A 30 4.72 -5.36 4.67
N TYR A 31 4.52 -4.05 4.74
CA TYR A 31 5.60 -3.13 5.15
C TYR A 31 6.15 -3.46 6.55
N SER A 32 5.32 -4.01 7.45
CA SER A 32 5.75 -4.45 8.78
C SER A 32 6.76 -5.59 8.73
N ASP A 33 6.60 -6.52 7.78
CA ASP A 33 7.44 -7.70 7.70
C ASP A 33 8.81 -7.32 7.15
N ILE A 34 8.85 -6.42 6.17
CA ILE A 34 10.10 -5.83 5.69
C ILE A 34 10.80 -5.06 6.81
N GLN A 35 10.07 -4.34 7.68
CA GLN A 35 10.67 -3.64 8.83
C GLN A 35 11.26 -4.61 9.85
N ARG A 36 10.59 -5.73 10.15
CA ARG A 36 11.09 -6.74 11.08
C ARG A 36 12.39 -7.36 10.56
N GLU A 37 12.45 -7.66 9.27
CA GLU A 37 13.60 -8.35 8.69
C GLU A 37 14.79 -7.43 8.45
N THR A 38 14.53 -6.19 8.01
CA THR A 38 15.60 -5.21 7.74
C THR A 38 16.00 -4.42 8.98
N GLY A 39 15.19 -4.45 10.04
CA GLY A 39 15.35 -3.63 11.25
C GLY A 39 15.22 -2.14 11.01
N ALA A 40 14.70 -1.72 9.84
CA ALA A 40 14.62 -0.31 9.45
C ALA A 40 13.33 0.35 9.95
N ALA A 41 13.42 1.61 10.36
CA ALA A 41 12.24 2.43 10.66
C ALA A 41 11.39 2.68 9.40
N SER A 42 10.10 2.98 9.59
CA SER A 42 9.14 3.18 8.51
C SER A 42 9.54 4.24 7.48
N VAL A 43 10.09 5.36 7.94
CA VAL A 43 10.58 6.43 7.06
C VAL A 43 11.75 5.97 6.20
N THR A 44 12.65 5.18 6.77
CA THR A 44 13.82 4.63 6.08
C THR A 44 13.38 3.59 5.04
N LEU A 45 12.40 2.74 5.38
CA LEU A 45 11.81 1.77 4.46
C LEU A 45 11.23 2.47 3.22
N LYS A 46 10.38 3.48 3.40
CA LYS A 46 9.77 4.20 2.26
C LYS A 46 10.83 4.80 1.34
N ARG A 47 11.86 5.41 1.91
CA ARG A 47 12.99 5.98 1.14
C ARG A 47 13.80 4.90 0.43
N ALA A 48 14.00 3.74 1.06
CA ALA A 48 14.74 2.64 0.46
C ALA A 48 13.98 2.01 -0.71
N ILE A 49 12.67 1.79 -0.56
CA ILE A 49 11.81 1.30 -1.64
C ILE A 49 11.82 2.27 -2.82
N GLN A 50 11.66 3.57 -2.56
CA GLN A 50 11.71 4.58 -3.61
C GLN A 50 13.08 4.59 -4.32
N ALA A 51 14.19 4.55 -3.57
CA ALA A 51 15.53 4.50 -4.16
C ALA A 51 15.73 3.23 -5.01
N LEU A 52 15.26 2.07 -4.55
CA LEU A 52 15.38 0.82 -5.31
C LEU A 52 14.51 0.80 -6.57
N ALA A 53 13.35 1.47 -6.54
CA ALA A 53 12.51 1.66 -7.72
C ALA A 53 13.15 2.63 -8.72
N GLU A 54 13.72 3.75 -8.23
CA GLU A 54 14.49 4.70 -9.05
C GLU A 54 15.73 4.05 -9.68
N ASP A 55 16.40 3.17 -8.94
CA ASP A 55 17.59 2.42 -9.40
C ASP A 55 17.22 1.22 -10.29
N GLY A 56 15.93 0.96 -10.55
CA GLY A 56 15.46 -0.12 -11.43
C GLY A 56 15.66 -1.53 -10.88
N VAL A 57 15.89 -1.67 -9.57
CA VAL A 57 16.10 -2.97 -8.91
C VAL A 57 14.77 -3.68 -8.65
N ILE A 58 13.73 -2.91 -8.32
CA ILE A 58 12.39 -3.42 -8.02
C ILE A 58 11.31 -2.56 -8.69
N GLU A 59 10.19 -3.18 -9.03
CA GLU A 59 8.95 -2.49 -9.36
C GLU A 59 7.96 -2.64 -8.20
N VAL A 60 7.24 -1.56 -7.89
CA VAL A 60 6.39 -1.48 -6.70
C VAL A 60 4.96 -1.14 -7.11
N HIS A 61 4.05 -2.04 -6.80
CA HIS A 61 2.62 -1.88 -7.02
C HIS A 61 1.88 -1.83 -5.67
N PRO A 62 0.76 -1.07 -5.58
CA PRO A 62 -0.08 -1.10 -4.39
C PRO A 62 -0.60 -2.52 -4.16
N GLY A 63 -0.53 -2.98 -2.90
CA GLY A 63 -1.08 -4.27 -2.49
C GLY A 63 -2.59 -4.20 -2.23
N ARG A 64 -3.12 -5.23 -1.56
CA ARG A 64 -4.55 -5.31 -1.18
C ARG A 64 -5.04 -4.11 -0.37
N ASN A 65 -4.16 -3.51 0.43
CA ASN A 65 -4.46 -2.29 1.17
C ASN A 65 -3.17 -1.51 1.43
N SER A 66 -3.27 -0.35 2.09
CA SER A 66 -2.13 0.54 2.39
C SER A 66 -1.01 -0.08 3.25
N ARG A 67 -1.20 -1.27 3.84
CA ARG A 67 -0.19 -1.99 4.62
C ARG A 67 0.68 -2.93 3.78
N TYR A 68 0.20 -3.32 2.60
CA TYR A 68 0.86 -4.28 1.72
C TYR A 68 1.30 -3.60 0.43
N ALA A 69 2.37 -4.12 -0.15
CA ALA A 69 2.80 -3.77 -1.50
C ALA A 69 3.19 -5.04 -2.24
N LYS A 70 2.90 -5.02 -3.55
CA LYS A 70 3.37 -6.02 -4.49
C LYS A 70 4.70 -5.56 -5.05
N PHE A 71 5.68 -6.45 -5.04
CA PHE A 71 7.03 -6.19 -5.50
C PHE A 71 7.36 -7.17 -6.61
N HIS A 72 7.94 -6.64 -7.68
CA HIS A 72 8.57 -7.42 -8.74
C HIS A 72 10.06 -7.12 -8.73
N TYR A 73 10.90 -8.15 -8.63
CA TYR A 73 12.34 -7.99 -8.53
C TYR A 73 12.97 -8.13 -9.92
N LEU A 74 13.49 -7.03 -10.46
CA LEU A 74 13.99 -6.95 -11.83
C LEU A 74 15.45 -7.43 -11.96
N LEU A 75 16.17 -7.56 -10.85
CA LEU A 75 17.58 -7.93 -10.83
C LEU A 75 17.82 -9.43 -10.56
N ALA A 76 17.02 -10.32 -11.15
CA ALA A 76 17.33 -11.76 -11.21
C ALA A 76 17.96 -12.07 -12.59
N PRO A 77 18.94 -12.99 -12.66
CA PRO A 77 19.74 -13.21 -13.85
C PRO A 77 18.85 -13.59 -15.02
N LEU A 78 19.26 -13.12 -16.18
CA LEU A 78 18.76 -13.35 -17.53
C LEU A 78 18.52 -14.86 -17.84
N SER A 79 17.59 -15.54 -17.18
CA SER A 79 17.21 -16.93 -17.48
C SER A 79 15.98 -17.40 -16.70
N ALA A 80 14.78 -17.00 -17.14
CA ALA A 80 13.58 -17.83 -17.12
C ALA A 80 12.42 -17.09 -17.82
N ALA A 81 12.50 -17.08 -19.16
CA ALA A 81 11.39 -17.11 -20.10
C ALA A 81 10.15 -16.24 -19.80
N GLU A 82 10.02 -15.17 -20.58
CA GLU A 82 8.90 -15.02 -21.52
C GLU A 82 7.64 -15.85 -21.21
N ASN A 83 6.67 -15.23 -20.56
CA ASN A 83 5.25 -15.43 -20.85
C ASN A 83 4.67 -14.01 -20.97
N SER A 84 4.75 -13.42 -22.15
CA SER A 84 3.75 -13.56 -23.22
C SER A 84 2.43 -12.92 -22.80
N ILE A 85 2.34 -11.62 -23.06
CA ILE A 85 1.10 -11.05 -23.58
C ILE A 85 1.51 -10.46 -24.93
N GLU A 86 1.34 -11.29 -25.95
CA GLU A 86 1.20 -10.81 -27.32
C GLU A 86 0.16 -9.69 -27.31
N ASN A 87 0.57 -8.49 -27.71
CA ASN A 87 -0.34 -7.52 -28.30
C ASN A 87 -0.31 -7.75 -29.82
N PRO A 88 -1.24 -8.51 -30.40
CA PRO A 88 -1.60 -8.29 -31.78
C PRO A 88 -2.99 -7.69 -31.77
N LEU A 89 -3.10 -6.39 -32.03
CA LEU A 89 -4.22 -5.76 -32.72
C LEU A 89 -3.89 -4.26 -32.81
N GLU A 90 -3.98 -3.56 -33.94
CA GLU A 90 -4.80 -3.85 -35.10
C GLU A 90 -4.47 -2.85 -36.22
N LYS A 91 -4.47 -3.32 -37.46
CA LYS A 91 -5.07 -2.56 -38.58
C LYS A 91 -5.36 -3.54 -39.72
N THR A 92 -6.66 -3.82 -39.88
CA THR A 92 -7.40 -3.75 -41.17
C THR A 92 -8.30 -4.98 -41.39
N GLN A 93 -9.60 -4.66 -41.49
CA GLN A 93 -10.72 -5.38 -42.15
C GLN A 93 -11.53 -6.42 -41.35
N ALA A 94 -12.77 -6.00 -41.05
CA ALA A 94 -13.96 -6.78 -40.68
C ALA A 94 -14.44 -7.71 -41.83
N PRO A 95 -15.59 -8.42 -41.73
CA PRO A 95 -16.45 -8.76 -40.58
C PRO A 95 -16.73 -10.28 -40.46
N GLU A 96 -17.31 -10.75 -39.34
CA GLU A 96 -18.52 -11.60 -39.31
C GLU A 96 -18.83 -12.11 -37.89
N ASP A 97 -20.12 -12.31 -37.68
CA ASP A 97 -20.86 -12.54 -36.42
C ASP A 97 -20.27 -13.56 -35.45
N ILE A 98 -20.40 -13.25 -34.14
CA ILE A 98 -21.15 -13.98 -33.10
C ILE A 98 -20.79 -13.31 -31.76
N SER A 99 -21.55 -12.27 -31.38
CA SER A 99 -21.40 -11.61 -30.07
C SER A 99 -22.47 -12.14 -29.10
N ASN A 100 -22.10 -13.11 -28.28
CA ASN A 100 -22.91 -13.53 -27.14
C ASN A 100 -21.99 -14.18 -26.09
N GLU A 101 -21.21 -13.41 -25.31
CA GLU A 101 -20.70 -13.84 -23.98
C GLU A 101 -19.88 -12.79 -23.18
N GLU A 102 -20.12 -11.47 -23.34
CA GLU A 102 -19.27 -10.44 -22.71
C GLU A 102 -19.89 -9.75 -21.47
N THR A 103 -20.58 -10.50 -20.59
CA THR A 103 -21.26 -9.90 -19.42
C THR A 103 -20.80 -10.38 -18.05
N LEU A 104 -19.82 -11.29 -17.93
CA LEU A 104 -19.53 -11.96 -16.64
C LEU A 104 -18.25 -11.54 -15.91
N ARG A 105 -17.40 -10.66 -16.45
CA ARG A 105 -16.10 -10.30 -15.82
C ARG A 105 -16.04 -8.92 -15.14
N SER A 106 -17.05 -8.07 -15.30
CA SER A 106 -17.06 -6.71 -14.72
C SER A 106 -17.70 -6.63 -13.32
N GLY A 107 -18.42 -7.66 -12.87
CA GLY A 107 -19.13 -7.64 -11.58
C GLY A 107 -18.21 -7.70 -10.36
N GLY A 108 -17.19 -8.55 -10.37
CA GLY A 108 -16.35 -8.79 -9.19
C GLY A 108 -15.45 -7.62 -8.79
N VAL A 109 -15.05 -6.77 -9.74
CA VAL A 109 -14.25 -5.56 -9.43
C VAL A 109 -15.13 -4.46 -8.82
N LEU A 110 -16.37 -4.33 -9.30
CA LEU A 110 -17.34 -3.39 -8.74
C LEU A 110 -17.80 -3.80 -7.34
N GLU A 111 -17.97 -5.09 -7.08
CA GLU A 111 -18.31 -5.62 -5.74
C GLU A 111 -17.16 -5.39 -4.75
N ALA A 112 -15.91 -5.67 -5.13
CA ALA A 112 -14.75 -5.40 -4.27
C ALA A 112 -14.60 -3.90 -3.95
N ILE A 113 -14.81 -3.01 -4.93
CA ILE A 113 -14.80 -1.56 -4.70
C ILE A 113 -15.95 -1.14 -3.77
N SER A 114 -17.12 -1.77 -3.90
CA SER A 114 -18.27 -1.48 -3.03
C SER A 114 -17.98 -1.87 -1.58
N GLU A 115 -17.36 -3.03 -1.35
CA GLU A 115 -16.94 -3.49 -0.02
C GLU A 115 -15.92 -2.54 0.61
N ASP A 116 -14.89 -2.13 -0.15
CA ASP A 116 -13.89 -1.17 0.31
C ASP A 116 -14.50 0.20 0.70
N VAL A 117 -15.49 0.66 -0.07
CA VAL A 117 -16.23 1.91 0.21
C VAL A 117 -17.07 1.78 1.48
N GLU A 118 -17.68 0.62 1.71
CA GLU A 118 -18.45 0.34 2.93
C GLU A 118 -17.54 0.32 4.16
N GLU A 119 -16.41 -0.39 4.11
CA GLU A 119 -15.42 -0.42 5.19
C GLU A 119 -14.88 0.99 5.51
N LEU A 120 -14.56 1.77 4.49
CA LEU A 120 -14.09 3.14 4.65
C LEU A 120 -15.16 4.02 5.32
N THR A 121 -16.43 3.83 4.94
CA THR A 121 -17.55 4.56 5.55
C THR A 121 -17.70 4.23 7.03
N GLN A 122 -17.59 2.96 7.41
CA GLN A 122 -17.64 2.52 8.80
C GLN A 122 -16.48 3.11 9.63
N LEU A 123 -15.26 3.15 9.06
CA LEU A 123 -14.09 3.75 9.70
C LEU A 123 -14.27 5.26 9.92
N VAL A 124 -14.80 5.97 8.91
CA VAL A 124 -15.10 7.40 9.01
C VAL A 124 -16.13 7.67 10.11
N ASP A 125 -17.20 6.86 10.19
CA ASP A 125 -18.23 7.02 11.21
C ASP A 125 -17.71 6.72 12.62
N HIS A 126 -16.87 5.70 12.76
CA HIS A 126 -16.20 5.43 14.04
C HIS A 126 -15.31 6.61 14.46
N LEU A 127 -14.55 7.18 13.51
CA LEU A 127 -13.70 8.34 13.76
C LEU A 127 -14.53 9.56 14.19
N LYS A 128 -15.63 9.86 13.49
CA LYS A 128 -16.55 10.95 13.85
C LYS A 128 -17.08 10.81 15.27
N ARG A 129 -17.50 9.60 15.68
CA ARG A 129 -17.95 9.34 17.06
C ARG A 129 -16.84 9.58 18.08
N ARG A 130 -15.62 9.13 17.78
CA ARG A 130 -14.46 9.33 18.65
C ARG A 130 -14.12 10.81 18.82
N VAL A 131 -14.13 11.58 17.73
CA VAL A 131 -13.89 13.04 17.76
C VAL A 131 -14.94 13.72 18.63
N ARG A 132 -16.23 13.42 18.43
CA ARG A 132 -17.31 13.99 19.26
C ARG A 132 -17.14 13.70 20.75
N ASN A 133 -16.72 12.47 21.10
CA ASN A 133 -16.45 12.11 22.48
C ASN A 133 -15.25 12.89 23.05
N GLN A 134 -14.21 13.10 22.26
CA GLN A 134 -13.04 13.90 22.65
C GLN A 134 -13.42 15.37 22.82
N GLU A 135 -14.23 15.94 21.93
CA GLU A 135 -14.75 17.31 22.04
C GLU A 135 -15.56 17.50 23.32
N MET A 136 -16.44 16.54 23.67
CA MET A 136 -17.18 16.58 24.93
C MET A 136 -16.25 16.52 26.15
N ALA A 137 -15.23 15.65 26.13
CA ALA A 137 -14.27 15.55 27.22
C ALA A 137 -13.47 16.86 27.38
N ILE A 138 -13.07 17.49 26.28
CA ILE A 138 -12.37 18.78 26.29
C ILE A 138 -13.27 19.86 26.90
N ALA A 139 -14.55 19.94 26.52
CA ALA A 139 -15.48 20.90 27.09
C ALA A 139 -15.60 20.76 28.63
N LEU A 140 -15.74 19.53 29.12
CA LEU A 140 -15.80 19.26 30.57
C LEU A 140 -14.50 19.65 31.30
N LEU A 141 -13.35 19.42 30.67
CA LEU A 141 -12.06 19.82 31.23
C LEU A 141 -11.90 21.35 31.26
N GLN A 142 -12.38 22.04 30.22
CA GLN A 142 -12.39 23.51 30.16
C GLN A 142 -13.27 24.11 31.26
N ASP A 143 -14.49 23.57 31.45
CA ASP A 143 -15.37 24.01 32.53
C ASP A 143 -14.70 23.83 33.90
N ARG A 144 -14.06 22.68 34.12
CA ARG A 144 -13.38 22.41 35.39
C ARG A 144 -12.15 23.29 35.61
N LEU A 145 -11.40 23.60 34.56
CA LEU A 145 -10.29 24.55 34.62
C LEU A 145 -10.79 25.95 34.99
N ALA A 146 -11.87 26.42 34.35
CA ALA A 146 -12.47 27.71 34.67
C ALA A 146 -12.89 27.81 36.16
N GLU A 147 -13.50 26.75 36.72
CA GLU A 147 -13.85 26.71 38.15
C GLU A 147 -12.62 26.80 39.07
N ILE A 148 -11.51 26.17 38.69
CA ILE A 148 -10.26 26.21 39.46
C ILE A 148 -9.62 27.60 39.38
N GLU A 149 -9.56 28.18 38.18
CA GLU A 149 -9.05 29.54 37.96
C GLU A 149 -9.84 30.57 38.78
N ASP A 150 -11.18 30.44 38.82
CA ASP A 150 -12.05 31.27 39.64
C ASP A 150 -11.75 31.16 41.14
N LYS A 151 -11.51 29.95 41.63
CA LYS A 151 -11.13 29.71 43.04
C LYS A 151 -9.76 30.29 43.38
N MET A 152 -8.83 30.28 42.43
CA MET A 152 -7.51 30.88 42.60
C MET A 152 -7.56 32.41 42.58
N ARG A 153 -8.38 33.02 41.71
CA ARG A 153 -8.52 34.50 41.65
C ARG A 153 -9.31 35.10 42.81
N LYS A 154 -10.18 34.34 43.45
CA LYS A 154 -10.99 34.78 44.61
C LYS A 154 -10.25 34.63 45.96
N ARG A 155 -8.99 34.19 45.96
CA ARG A 155 -8.08 34.23 47.11
C ARG A 155 -7.17 35.45 47.03
#